data_AF-A0A364JV91-F1
#
_entry.id   AF-A0A364JV91-F1
#
_cell.length_a   1.000
_cell.length_b   1.000
_cell.length_c   1.000
_cell.angle_alpha   90.00
_cell.angle_beta   90.00
_cell.angle_gamma   90.00
#
_symmetry.space_group_name_H-M   'P 1'
#
loop_
_entity.id
_entity.type
_entity.pdbx_description
1 polymer ?
#
loop_
_entity_poly.entity_id
_entity_poly.type
_entity_poly.pdbx_seq_one_letter_code
_entity_poly.pdbx_strand_id
1 'polypeptide(L)' 'MTEANPKVNEAALWLATTWRHYQAPIVTEVRERFGLSINEACQALKLSEKLKRGDHEAD' A
#
# COMPACT_ATOMS: atom_id res chain seq x y z
N MET A 1 2.36 -10.95 19.46
CA MET A 1 2.76 -9.61 19.03
C MET A 1 3.06 -9.68 17.54
N THR A 2 2.03 -9.52 16.70
CA THR A 2 2.26 -9.38 15.25
C THR A 2 2.50 -7.90 15.03
N GLU A 3 3.73 -7.48 15.24
CA GLU A 3 4.15 -6.11 14.97
C GLU A 3 3.94 -5.88 13.47
N ALA A 4 2.89 -5.12 13.12
CA ALA A 4 2.60 -4.77 11.75
C ALA A 4 3.83 -4.04 11.23
N ASN A 5 4.57 -4.67 10.31
CA ASN A 5 5.85 -4.17 9.83
C ASN A 5 5.66 -2.71 9.38
N PRO A 6 6.30 -1.72 10.02
CA PRO A 6 5.98 -0.30 9.82
C PRO A 6 6.13 0.12 8.35
N LYS A 7 7.02 -0.55 7.62
CA LYS A 7 7.22 -0.41 6.18
C LYS A 7 5.98 -0.75 5.34
N VAL A 8 5.16 -1.73 5.78
CA VAL A 8 3.92 -2.11 5.09
C VAL A 8 2.86 -1.00 5.25
N ASN A 9 2.78 -0.38 6.43
CA ASN A 9 1.88 0.75 6.66
C ASN A 9 2.30 1.98 5.86
N GLU A 10 3.61 2.28 5.83
CA GLU A 10 4.15 3.40 5.06
C GLU A 10 3.93 3.21 3.56
N ALA A 11 4.16 2.00 3.06
CA ALA A 11 3.85 1.63 1.68
C ALA A 11 2.35 1.76 1.38
N ALA A 12 1.46 1.37 2.29
CA ALA A 12 0.02 1.47 2.10
C ALA A 12 -0.46 2.93 1.99
N LEU A 13 0.09 3.84 2.80
CA LEU A 13 -0.20 5.28 2.73
C LEU A 13 0.32 5.91 1.44
N TRP A 14 1.54 5.54 1.05
CA TRP A 14 2.13 6.01 -0.20
C TRP A 14 1.31 5.54 -1.42
N LEU A 15 0.84 4.28 -1.39
CA LEU A 15 -0.05 3.74 -2.40
C LEU A 15 -1.40 4.46 -2.45
N ALA A 16 -2.04 4.70 -1.31
CA ALA A 16 -3.33 5.38 -1.25
C ALA A 16 -3.30 6.77 -1.92
N THR A 17 -2.15 7.46 -1.85
CA THR A 17 -1.94 8.79 -2.45
C THR A 17 -1.45 8.73 -3.90
N THR A 18 -0.58 7.78 -4.26
CA THR A 18 0.11 7.76 -5.56
C THR A 18 -0.63 6.98 -6.66
N TRP A 19 -1.55 6.09 -6.29
CA TRP A 19 -2.15 5.12 -7.23
C TRP A 19 -2.89 5.73 -8.44
N ARG A 20 -3.36 6.98 -8.37
CA ARG A 20 -4.14 7.61 -9.47
C ARG A 20 -3.38 7.75 -10.79
N HIS A 21 -2.06 7.70 -10.77
CA HIS A 21 -1.24 7.94 -11.96
C HIS A 21 -0.37 6.75 -12.40
N TYR A 22 -0.43 5.61 -11.69
CA TYR A 22 0.45 4.49 -11.98
C TYR A 22 -0.15 3.49 -12.97
N GLN A 23 0.49 3.35 -14.15
CA GLN A 23 0.22 2.29 -15.14
C GLN A 23 1.17 1.08 -15.03
N ALA A 24 2.21 1.17 -14.19
CA ALA A 24 3.22 0.13 -14.00
C ALA A 24 2.84 -0.89 -12.91
N PRO A 25 3.51 -2.07 -12.82
CA PRO A 25 3.26 -3.02 -11.74
C PRO A 25 3.69 -2.44 -10.40
N ILE A 26 2.75 -1.80 -9.72
CA ILE A 26 2.87 -1.14 -8.42
C ILE A 26 3.53 -2.02 -7.37
N VAL A 27 3.28 -3.33 -7.41
CA VAL A 27 3.89 -4.29 -6.48
C VAL A 27 5.40 -4.32 -6.63
N THR A 28 5.94 -4.25 -7.85
CA THR A 28 7.39 -4.23 -8.07
C THR A 28 7.99 -2.96 -7.47
N GLU A 29 7.36 -1.82 -7.72
CA GLU A 29 7.90 -0.55 -7.25
C GLU A 29 7.83 -0.41 -5.73
N VAL A 30 6.75 -0.86 -5.09
CA VAL A 30 6.65 -0.88 -3.63
C VAL A 30 7.72 -1.78 -3.02
N ARG A 31 8.03 -2.91 -3.67
CA ARG A 31 9.09 -3.80 -3.20
C ARG A 31 10.47 -3.14 -3.30
N GLU A 32 10.79 -2.51 -4.43
CA GLU A 32 12.07 -1.83 -4.62
C GLU A 32 12.21 -0.61 -3.72
N ARG A 33 11.13 0.16 -3.55
CA ARG A 33 11.12 1.42 -2.81
C ARG A 33 11.16 1.24 -1.31
N PHE A 34 10.45 0.26 -0.76
CA PHE A 34 10.36 0.00 0.68
C PHE A 34 11.19 -1.20 1.13
N GLY A 35 11.83 -1.91 0.20
CA GLY A 35 12.60 -3.14 0.48
C GLY A 35 11.71 -4.25 1.06
N LEU A 36 10.48 -4.36 0.54
CA LEU A 36 9.46 -5.30 1.02
C LEU A 36 9.48 -6.60 0.22
N SER A 37 9.07 -7.69 0.88
CA SER A 37 8.78 -8.96 0.22
C SER A 37 7.49 -8.88 -0.61
N ILE A 38 7.29 -9.83 -1.52
CA ILE A 38 6.06 -9.92 -2.34
C ILE A 38 4.80 -9.94 -1.45
N ASN A 39 4.81 -10.75 -0.40
CA ASN A 39 3.69 -10.85 0.53
C ASN A 39 3.41 -9.53 1.25
N GLU A 40 4.45 -8.80 1.64
CA GLU A 40 4.34 -7.53 2.33
C GLU A 40 3.84 -6.41 1.41
N ALA A 41 4.29 -6.40 0.15
CA ALA A 41 3.79 -5.48 -0.87
C ALA A 41 2.31 -5.74 -1.19
N CYS A 42 1.89 -7.01 -1.29
CA CYS A 42 0.47 -7.35 -1.42
C CYS A 42 -0.36 -6.93 -0.19
N GLN A 43 0.19 -7.05 1.03
CA GLN A 43 -0.48 -6.56 2.24
C GLN A 43 -0.63 -5.03 2.21
N ALA A 44 0.42 -4.30 1.81
CA ALA A 44 0.39 -2.84 1.66
C ALA A 44 -0.66 -2.42 0.62
N LEU A 45 -0.76 -3.13 -0.50
CA LEU A 45 -1.79 -2.89 -1.53
C LEU A 45 -3.20 -3.03 -0.95
N LYS A 46 -3.47 -4.14 -0.25
CA LYS A 46 -4.78 -4.41 0.35
C LYS A 46 -5.15 -3.40 1.45
N LEU A 47 -4.16 -2.92 2.20
CA LEU A 47 -4.33 -1.84 3.17
C LEU A 47 -4.62 -0.51 2.48
N SER A 48 -3.91 -0.19 1.39
CA SER A 48 -4.13 1.04 0.62
C SER A 48 -5.53 1.11 0.01
N GLU A 49 -6.06 -0.03 -0.47
CA GLU A 49 -7.44 -0.13 -0.95
C GLU A 49 -8.46 0.16 0.16
N LYS A 50 -8.22 -0.34 1.37
CA LYS A 50 -9.08 -0.05 2.54
C LYS A 50 -9.01 1.43 2.93
N LEU A 51 -7.81 2.00 3.00
CA LEU A 51 -7.60 3.42 3.32
C LEU A 51 -8.32 4.32 2.31
N LYS A 52 -8.24 3.98 1.02
CA LYS A 52 -8.91 4.71 -0.05
C LYS A 52 -10.44 4.55 -0.02
N ARG A 53 -10.96 3.39 0.38
CA ARG A 53 -12.41 3.16 0.51
C ARG A 53 -13.03 3.90 1.69
N GLY A 54 -12.29 4.08 2.79
CA GLY A 54 -12.74 4.85 3.95
C GLY A 54 -12.97 6.34 3.66
N ASP A 55 -12.34 6.88 2.61
CA ASP A 55 -12.54 8.26 2.13
C ASP A 55 -13.86 8.43 1.34
N HIS A 56 -14.59 7.34 1.06
CA HIS A 56 -15.84 7.31 0.29
C HIS A 56 -17.04 6.83 1.14
N GLU A 57 -16.98 6.97 2.46
CA GLU A 57 -18.12 6.79 3.38
C GLU A 57 -18.40 8.11 4.12
N ALA A 58 -18.68 9.13 3.32
CA ALA A 58 -19.24 10.40 3.73
C ALA A 58 -20.16 10.91 2.61
N ASP A 59 -21.26 10.18 2.36
CA ASP A 59 -22.46 10.69 1.69
C ASP A 59 -23.70 10.08 2.36
#